data_AF-A0A7S3YE96-F1
#
_entry.id   AF-A0A7S3YE96-F1
#
_cell.length_a   1.000
_cell.length_b   1.000
_cell.length_c   1.000
_cell.angle_alpha   90.00
_cell.angle_beta   90.00
_cell.angle_gamma   90.00
#
_symmetry.space_group_name_H-M   'P 1'
#
loop_
_entity.id
_entity.type
_entity.pdbx_description
1 polymer ?
#
loop_
_entity_poly.entity_id
_entity_poly.type
_entity_poly.pdbx_seq_one_letter_code
_entity_poly.pdbx_strand_id
1 'polypeptide(L)'
;AGDKLEITIDAENRAGTFGWYFISEGDYDIGFSVSVEEKDGTVVEARKYDKLITDKGTYTSKGPCKVTLTWDNSYSFLTSKTIKFYASVRQKEVPSSQVHFGVTGR
;
A
#
# COMPACT_ATOMS: atom_id res chain seq x y z
N ALA A 1 -17.05 15.98 -1.44
CA ALA A 1 -16.92 16.00 -2.91
C ALA A 1 -15.70 16.85 -3.25
N GLY A 2 -14.88 16.47 -4.22
CA GLY A 2 -13.59 17.15 -4.46
C GLY A 2 -12.43 16.63 -3.60
N ASP A 3 -12.67 15.65 -2.73
CA ASP A 3 -11.72 15.19 -1.71
C ASP A 3 -10.82 14.05 -2.20
N LYS A 4 -9.67 13.89 -1.54
CA LYS A 4 -8.80 12.72 -1.68
C LYS A 4 -8.64 12.03 -0.33
N LEU A 5 -8.69 10.71 -0.33
CA LEU A 5 -8.38 9.87 0.82
C LEU A 5 -7.08 9.12 0.54
N GLU A 6 -6.14 9.22 1.46
CA GLU A 6 -4.86 8.52 1.39
C GLU A 6 -4.67 7.65 2.62
N ILE A 7 -4.32 6.39 2.39
CA ILE A 7 -3.91 5.46 3.44
C ILE A 7 -2.47 5.07 3.16
N THR A 8 -1.61 5.40 4.12
CA THR A 8 -0.20 5.05 4.10
C THR A 8 0.04 3.87 5.02
N ILE A 9 0.74 2.86 4.51
CA ILE A 9 1.18 1.70 5.27
C ILE A 9 2.70 1.66 5.23
N ASP A 10 3.31 1.85 6.39
CA ASP A 10 4.76 1.78 6.53
C ASP A 10 5.20 0.35 6.89
N ALA A 11 6.01 -0.26 6.03
CA ALA A 11 6.70 -1.50 6.33
C ALA A 11 8.17 -1.21 6.63
N GLU A 12 8.39 -0.50 7.74
CA GLU A 12 9.66 0.11 8.17
C GLU A 12 10.88 -0.83 8.13
N ASN A 13 10.69 -2.15 8.24
CA ASN A 13 11.79 -3.07 8.50
C ASN A 13 11.78 -4.38 7.69
N ARG A 14 10.78 -4.66 6.85
CA ARG A 14 10.66 -5.99 6.22
C ARG A 14 10.08 -5.96 4.82
N ALA A 15 10.60 -6.86 4.00
CA ALA A 15 9.93 -7.29 2.78
C ALA A 15 8.56 -7.89 3.13
N GLY A 16 7.54 -7.53 2.35
CA GLY A 16 6.19 -8.01 2.58
C GLY A 16 5.36 -8.06 1.32
N THR A 17 4.27 -8.82 1.39
CA THR A 17 3.21 -8.79 0.39
C THR A 17 2.08 -7.92 0.92
N PHE A 18 1.85 -6.82 0.22
CA PHE A 18 0.74 -5.90 0.42
C PHE A 18 -0.42 -6.36 -0.44
N GLY A 19 -1.60 -6.49 0.13
CA GLY A 19 -2.82 -6.76 -0.60
C GLY A 19 -3.83 -5.65 -0.36
N TRP A 20 -4.52 -5.25 -1.42
CA TRP A 20 -5.63 -4.31 -1.33
C TRP A 20 -6.86 -4.85 -2.02
N TYR A 21 -8.00 -4.41 -1.52
CA TYR A 21 -9.29 -4.55 -2.15
C TYR A 21 -10.13 -3.33 -1.79
N PHE A 22 -10.90 -2.81 -2.73
CA PHE A 22 -11.93 -1.84 -2.41
C PHE A 22 -13.16 -2.00 -3.30
N ILE A 23 -14.27 -1.46 -2.81
CA ILE A 23 -15.49 -1.25 -3.58
C ILE A 23 -16.08 0.13 -3.24
N SER A 24 -16.45 0.87 -4.26
CA SER A 24 -17.20 2.13 -4.18
C SER A 24 -18.70 1.81 -4.13
N GLU A 25 -19.41 2.40 -3.18
CA GLU A 25 -20.86 2.20 -3.05
C GLU A 25 -21.63 3.01 -4.10
N GLY A 26 -22.72 2.45 -4.62
CA GLY A 26 -23.60 3.12 -5.58
C GLY A 26 -23.11 3.14 -7.02
N ASP A 27 -22.19 2.23 -7.39
CA ASP A 27 -21.65 2.07 -8.75
C ASP A 27 -20.98 3.32 -9.32
N TYR A 28 -20.54 4.22 -8.45
CA TYR A 28 -19.79 5.39 -8.81
C TYR A 28 -18.30 5.06 -8.94
N ASP A 29 -17.70 5.44 -10.05
CA ASP A 29 -16.25 5.33 -10.23
C ASP A 29 -15.49 6.16 -9.19
N ILE A 30 -14.30 5.75 -8.78
CA ILE A 30 -13.39 6.58 -8.00
C ILE A 30 -11.99 6.46 -8.59
N GLY A 31 -11.24 7.56 -8.62
CA GLY A 31 -9.85 7.52 -9.02
C GLY A 31 -9.07 6.70 -8.01
N PHE A 32 -8.34 5.69 -8.44
CA PHE A 32 -7.58 4.84 -7.55
C PHE A 32 -6.16 4.62 -8.07
N SER A 33 -5.17 4.76 -7.19
CA SER A 33 -3.78 4.42 -7.45
C SER A 33 -3.11 3.85 -6.21
N VAL A 34 -2.02 3.12 -6.44
CA VAL A 34 -1.14 2.61 -5.39
C VAL A 34 0.30 2.96 -5.75
N SER A 35 0.95 3.73 -4.90
CA SER A 35 2.37 4.04 -4.98
C SER A 35 3.15 3.35 -3.87
N VAL A 36 4.39 3.00 -4.16
CA VAL A 36 5.31 2.35 -3.23
C VAL A 36 6.60 3.15 -3.22
N GLU A 37 6.94 3.74 -2.10
CA GLU A 37 8.22 4.40 -1.87
C GLU A 37 9.17 3.38 -1.22
N GLU A 38 10.20 2.99 -1.94
CA GLU A 38 11.28 2.13 -1.43
C GLU A 38 12.22 2.95 -0.54
N LYS A 39 13.01 2.27 0.30
CA LYS A 39 13.91 2.91 1.27
C LYS A 39 14.94 3.88 0.64
N ASP A 40 15.29 3.68 -0.62
CA ASP A 40 16.20 4.55 -1.37
C ASP A 40 15.51 5.83 -1.90
N GLY A 41 14.22 5.99 -1.63
CA GLY A 41 13.39 7.09 -2.12
C GLY A 41 12.80 6.85 -3.51
N THR A 42 13.04 5.68 -4.12
CA THR A 42 12.45 5.32 -5.41
C THR A 42 10.94 5.11 -5.24
N VAL A 43 10.14 5.85 -6.02
CA VAL A 43 8.68 5.69 -6.03
C VAL A 43 8.26 4.86 -7.23
N VAL A 44 7.59 3.73 -6.97
CA VAL A 44 7.05 2.80 -7.96
C VAL A 44 5.52 2.83 -7.91
N GLU A 45 4.87 3.00 -9.06
CA GLU A 45 3.41 2.86 -9.16
C GLU A 45 3.02 1.37 -9.26
N ALA A 46 2.70 0.75 -8.14
CA ALA A 46 2.19 -0.62 -8.10
C ALA A 46 0.81 -0.75 -8.78
N ARG A 47 0.00 0.31 -8.76
CA ARG A 47 -1.25 0.45 -9.52
C ARG A 47 -1.34 1.88 -10.04
N LYS A 48 -1.32 2.02 -11.36
CA LYS A 48 -1.54 3.32 -12.02
C LYS A 48 -2.94 3.84 -11.74
N TYR A 49 -3.06 5.17 -11.71
CA TYR A 49 -4.33 5.87 -11.60
C TYR A 49 -5.33 5.40 -12.66
N ASP A 50 -6.50 4.99 -12.21
CA ASP A 50 -7.64 4.70 -13.08
C ASP A 50 -8.95 4.96 -12.33
N LYS A 51 -10.04 5.19 -13.07
CA LYS A 51 -11.38 5.38 -12.50
C LYS A 51 -12.10 4.05 -12.41
N LEU A 52 -12.26 3.56 -11.19
CA LEU A 52 -12.72 2.19 -10.93
C LEU A 52 -13.83 2.18 -9.89
N ILE A 53 -14.78 1.26 -10.03
CA ILE A 53 -15.79 0.98 -9.00
C ILE A 53 -15.22 0.02 -7.95
N THR A 54 -14.32 -0.87 -8.36
CA THR A 54 -13.64 -1.83 -7.48
C THR A 54 -12.27 -2.17 -8.07
N ASP A 55 -11.31 -2.47 -7.21
CA ASP A 55 -10.02 -3.03 -7.59
C ASP A 55 -9.57 -4.02 -6.52
N LYS A 56 -8.83 -5.03 -6.96
CA LYS A 56 -8.10 -5.95 -6.08
C LYS A 56 -6.70 -6.13 -6.65
N GLY A 57 -5.71 -6.02 -5.79
CA GLY A 57 -4.34 -6.27 -6.21
C GLY A 57 -3.43 -6.61 -5.06
N THR A 58 -2.22 -7.01 -5.43
CA THR A 58 -1.16 -7.30 -4.49
C THR A 58 0.16 -6.78 -5.02
N TYR A 59 1.00 -6.28 -4.14
CA TYR A 59 2.37 -5.89 -4.42
C TYR A 59 3.31 -6.60 -3.46
N THR A 60 4.41 -7.15 -3.95
CA THR A 60 5.43 -7.78 -3.09
C THR A 60 6.69 -6.93 -3.13
N SER A 61 7.02 -6.31 -2.00
CA SER A 61 8.28 -5.59 -1.86
C SER A 61 9.43 -6.56 -1.58
N LYS A 62 10.63 -6.21 -2.05
CA LYS A 62 11.87 -6.94 -1.75
C LYS A 62 12.54 -6.46 -0.46
N GLY A 63 12.09 -5.35 0.10
CA GLY A 63 12.66 -4.73 1.29
C GLY A 63 11.68 -3.76 1.96
N PRO A 64 12.17 -2.95 2.92
CA PRO A 64 11.39 -1.90 3.55
C PRO A 64 10.83 -0.93 2.53
N CYS A 65 9.55 -0.62 2.65
CA CYS A 65 8.86 0.31 1.77
C CYS A 65 7.64 0.90 2.45
N LYS A 66 7.20 2.04 1.94
CA LYS A 66 5.98 2.71 2.33
C LYS A 66 4.99 2.63 1.18
N VAL A 67 3.82 2.05 1.42
CA VAL A 67 2.78 1.87 0.41
C VAL A 67 1.66 2.88 0.66
N THR A 68 1.34 3.68 -0.34
CA THR A 68 0.25 4.66 -0.27
C THR A 68 -0.85 4.26 -1.24
N LEU A 69 -2.06 4.07 -0.70
CA LEU A 69 -3.28 3.86 -1.46
C LEU A 69 -4.03 5.20 -1.53
N THR A 70 -4.32 5.67 -2.73
CA THR A 70 -4.99 6.95 -2.93
C THR A 70 -6.32 6.72 -3.62
N TRP A 71 -7.40 7.17 -2.98
CA TRP A 71 -8.72 7.31 -3.59
C TRP A 71 -9.01 8.77 -3.85
N ASP A 72 -9.17 9.12 -5.12
CA ASP A 72 -9.30 10.48 -5.61
C ASP A 72 -10.72 10.72 -6.15
N ASN A 73 -11.47 11.56 -5.44
CA ASN A 73 -12.79 12.03 -5.85
C ASN A 73 -12.76 13.52 -6.28
N SER A 74 -11.59 14.06 -6.60
CA SER A 74 -11.40 15.47 -6.96
C SER A 74 -12.13 15.88 -8.25
N TYR A 75 -12.42 14.92 -9.13
CA TYR A 75 -13.14 15.15 -10.38
C TYR A 75 -14.68 15.18 -10.21
N SER A 76 -15.21 14.89 -9.03
CA SER A 76 -16.65 14.93 -8.75
C SER A 76 -17.03 16.25 -8.08
N PHE A 77 -17.83 17.07 -8.78
CA PHE A 77 -18.27 18.38 -8.29
C PHE A 77 -19.50 18.33 -7.37
N LEU A 78 -20.27 17.23 -7.39
CA LEU A 78 -21.59 17.16 -6.74
C LEU A 78 -21.74 15.98 -5.78
N THR A 79 -20.94 14.93 -5.93
CA THR A 79 -21.15 13.65 -5.24
C THR A 79 -19.98 13.28 -4.34
N SER A 80 -20.28 13.05 -3.07
CA SER A 80 -19.39 12.29 -2.18
C SER A 80 -19.53 10.80 -2.50
N LYS A 81 -18.43 10.04 -2.40
CA LYS A 81 -18.41 8.60 -2.65
C LYS A 81 -18.03 7.88 -1.37
N THR A 82 -18.76 6.83 -1.04
CA THR A 82 -18.45 5.97 0.11
C THR A 82 -17.64 4.79 -0.39
N ILE A 83 -16.54 4.48 0.28
CA ILE A 83 -15.63 3.40 -0.11
C ILE A 83 -15.53 2.41 1.05
N LYS A 84 -15.70 1.12 0.75
CA LYS A 84 -15.32 0.03 1.64
C LYS A 84 -14.00 -0.53 1.14
N PHE A 85 -12.96 -0.47 1.97
CA PHE A 85 -11.64 -0.95 1.61
C PHE A 85 -11.09 -1.94 2.63
N TYR A 86 -10.20 -2.79 2.15
CA TYR A 86 -9.42 -3.72 2.94
C TYR A 86 -7.97 -3.64 2.46
N ALA A 87 -7.06 -3.38 3.40
CA ALA A 87 -5.62 -3.42 3.14
C ALA A 87 -4.97 -4.41 4.10
N SER A 88 -4.02 -5.19 3.61
CA SER A 88 -3.32 -6.21 4.38
C SER A 88 -1.83 -6.18 4.09
N VAL A 89 -1.04 -6.45 5.11
CA VAL A 89 0.42 -6.62 5.01
C VAL A 89 0.78 -7.99 5.54
N ARG A 90 1.39 -8.81 4.70
CA ARG A 90 2.01 -10.07 5.11
C ARG A 90 3.52 -9.89 5.06
N GLN A 91 4.12 -9.64 6.22
CA GLN A 91 5.58 -9.56 6.32
C GLN A 91 6.18 -10.97 6.15
N LYS A 92 7.25 -11.11 5.36
CA LYS A 92 8.04 -12.33 5.40
C LYS A 92 8.76 -12.38 6.74
N GLU A 93 8.55 -13.45 7.51
CA GLU A 93 9.37 -13.74 8.68
C GLU A 93 10.81 -13.97 8.20
N VAL A 94 11.72 -13.07 8.56
CA VAL A 94 13.15 -13.34 8.44
C VAL A 94 13.48 -14.22 9.65
N PRO A 95 13.93 -15.48 9.48
CA PRO A 95 14.37 -16.27 10.62
C PRO A 95 15.53 -15.51 11.28
N SER A 96 15.41 -15.25 12.57
CA SER A 96 16.45 -14.60 13.38
C SER A 96 17.65 -15.54 13.49
N SER A 97 18.51 -15.60 12.48
CA SER A 97 19.71 -16.44 12.51
C SER A 97 20.88 -15.71 13.16
N GLN A 98 21.09 -16.05 14.44
CA GLN A 98 22.35 -16.12 15.20
C GLN A 98 23.32 -14.93 15.15
N VAL A 99 23.31 -14.13 16.22
CA VAL A 99 24.49 -13.38 16.66
C VAL A 99 25.50 -14.39 17.21
N HIS A 100 26.55 -14.71 16.44
CA HIS A 100 27.71 -15.45 16.95
C HIS A 100 28.49 -14.51 17.87
N PHE A 101 28.33 -14.66 19.19
CA PHE A 101 29.27 -14.07 20.14
C PHE A 101 30.55 -14.90 20.10
N GLY A 102 31.55 -14.42 19.37
CA GLY A 102 32.91 -14.92 19.51
C GLY A 102 33.44 -14.53 20.89
N VAL A 103 33.44 -15.48 21.83
CA VAL A 103 34.22 -15.33 23.07
C VAL A 103 35.66 -15.71 22.72
N THR A 104 36.52 -14.72 22.53
CA THR A 104 37.98 -14.94 22.54
C THR A 104 38.41 -15.18 23.97
N GLY A 105 38.51 -16.45 24.36
CA GLY A 105 39.09 -16.90 25.62
C GLY A 105 40.59 -17.18 25.46
N ARG A 106 41.39 -16.41 26.21
CA ARG A 106 42.79 -16.55 26.66
C ARG A 106 43.77 -17.40 25.85
#